data_AF-A0A139WS17-F1
#
_entry.id   AF-A0A139WS17-F1
#
_cell.length_a   1.000
_cell.length_b   1.000
_cell.length_c   1.000
_cell.angle_alpha   90.00
_cell.angle_beta   90.00
_cell.angle_gamma   90.00
#
_symmetry.space_group_name_H-M   'P 1'
#
loop_
_entity.id
_entity.type
_entity.pdbx_description
1 polymer ?
#
loop_
_entity_poly.entity_id
_entity_poly.type
_entity_poly.pdbx_seq_one_letter_code
_entity_poly.pdbx_strand_id
1 'polypeptide(L)'
;MVSTFLLASCNQTESTQAQCQRFTQVMQTVVDETQTVKQNSKFDKEALSQFIKVTEKSADQIINQSTFNDQSLVNFQNQFFNLYDSYTSAGSNLIKPNKIATNPQSGYNSLDKIKQSIIEEKKILISFNKYCNS
;
A
#
# COMPACT_ATOMS: atom_id res chain seq x y z
N MET A 1 17.65 52.74 4.77
CA MET A 1 16.29 52.38 5.23
C MET A 1 16.10 50.90 4.98
N VAL A 2 15.87 50.14 6.05
CA VAL A 2 15.63 48.70 6.02
C VAL A 2 14.15 48.52 5.69
N SER A 3 13.83 48.09 4.47
CA SER A 3 12.49 47.59 4.16
C SER A 3 12.46 46.11 4.50
N THR A 4 12.00 45.83 5.70
CA THR A 4 11.59 44.52 6.20
C THR A 4 10.36 44.08 5.39
N PHE A 5 10.58 43.51 4.20
CA PHE A 5 9.51 42.81 3.51
C PHE A 5 9.29 41.48 4.23
N LEU A 6 8.13 41.43 4.90
CA LEU A 6 7.53 40.27 5.53
C LEU A 6 7.82 39.01 4.72
N LEU A 7 8.67 38.13 5.27
CA LEU A 7 8.67 36.71 4.94
C LEU A 7 7.34 36.15 5.45
N ALA A 8 6.28 36.41 4.68
CA ALA A 8 5.10 35.58 4.72
C ALA A 8 5.61 34.17 4.40
N SER A 9 5.68 33.32 5.43
CA SER A 9 5.72 31.89 5.25
C SER A 9 4.44 31.52 4.49
N CYS A 10 4.49 31.62 3.17
CA CYS A 10 3.51 31.00 2.30
C CYS A 10 3.57 29.52 2.65
N ASN A 11 2.59 29.03 3.40
CA ASN A 11 2.25 27.62 3.42
C ASN A 11 1.93 27.27 1.96
N GLN A 12 2.94 26.89 1.18
CA GLN A 12 2.74 26.39 -0.17
C GLN A 12 2.03 25.04 -0.01
N THR A 13 0.70 25.09 -0.11
CA THR A 13 -0.13 23.89 -0.21
C THR A 13 0.40 23.09 -1.41
N GLU A 14 0.90 21.88 -1.14
CA GLU A 14 1.41 20.96 -2.16
C GLU A 14 0.32 20.73 -3.22
N SER A 15 0.66 20.80 -4.51
CA SER A 15 -0.31 20.57 -5.58
C SER A 15 -0.82 19.13 -5.55
N THR A 16 -2.04 18.89 -6.02
CA THR A 16 -2.61 17.53 -6.14
C THR A 16 -1.68 16.61 -6.94
N GLN A 17 -1.01 17.13 -7.97
CA GLN A 17 -0.09 16.35 -8.78
C GLN A 17 1.19 15.94 -8.04
N ALA A 18 1.76 16.81 -7.21
CA ALA A 18 2.89 16.47 -6.35
C ALA A 18 2.49 15.44 -5.28
N GLN A 19 1.30 15.61 -4.68
CA GLN A 19 0.73 14.63 -3.73
C GLN A 19 0.52 13.25 -4.39
N CYS A 20 -0.02 13.21 -5.62
CA CYS A 20 -0.17 12.00 -6.42
C CYS A 20 1.18 11.31 -6.68
N GLN A 21 2.21 12.07 -7.09
CA GLN A 21 3.55 11.51 -7.37
C GLN A 21 4.18 10.89 -6.12
N ARG A 22 4.11 11.58 -4.97
CA ARG A 22 4.59 11.05 -3.70
C ARG A 22 3.89 9.74 -3.35
N PHE A 23 2.57 9.70 -3.50
CA PHE A 23 1.80 8.51 -3.14
C PHE A 23 2.09 7.33 -4.09
N THR A 24 2.23 7.58 -5.39
CA THR A 24 2.57 6.58 -6.41
C THR A 24 3.84 5.80 -6.07
N GLN A 25 4.87 6.46 -5.55
CA GLN A 25 6.14 5.82 -5.21
C GLN A 25 5.96 4.70 -4.16
N VAL A 26 5.11 4.94 -3.17
CA VAL A 26 4.84 3.96 -2.10
C VAL A 26 4.07 2.76 -2.64
N MET A 27 3.11 3.00 -3.53
CA MET A 27 2.29 1.95 -4.13
C MET A 27 3.07 1.10 -5.14
N GLN A 28 3.94 1.71 -5.94
CA GLN A 28 4.73 1.00 -6.95
C GLN A 28 5.59 -0.10 -6.32
N THR A 29 6.16 0.17 -5.14
CA THR A 29 6.96 -0.81 -4.39
C THR A 29 6.16 -2.07 -4.07
N VAL A 30 4.89 -1.93 -3.68
CA VAL A 30 4.02 -3.09 -3.40
C VAL A 30 3.59 -3.80 -4.68
N VAL A 31 3.27 -3.04 -5.74
CA VAL A 31 2.87 -3.60 -7.04
C VAL A 31 3.95 -4.50 -7.62
N ASP A 32 5.21 -4.06 -7.58
CA ASP A 32 6.35 -4.82 -8.10
C ASP A 32 6.48 -6.16 -7.35
N GLU A 33 6.33 -6.14 -6.02
CA GLU A 33 6.42 -7.35 -5.20
C GLU A 33 5.20 -8.28 -5.33
N THR A 34 3.99 -7.72 -5.52
CA THR A 34 2.80 -8.51 -5.90
C THR A 34 3.03 -9.27 -7.21
N GLN A 35 3.76 -8.68 -8.17
CA GLN A 35 4.11 -9.36 -9.42
C GLN A 35 5.13 -10.49 -9.18
N THR A 36 6.15 -10.28 -8.35
CA THR A 36 7.12 -11.30 -7.96
C THR A 36 6.43 -12.52 -7.33
N VAL A 37 5.50 -12.30 -6.38
CA VAL A 37 4.74 -13.39 -5.74
C VAL A 37 3.86 -14.14 -6.73
N LYS A 38 3.29 -13.46 -7.73
CA LYS A 38 2.48 -14.09 -8.77
C LYS A 38 3.26 -14.97 -9.74
N GLN A 39 4.47 -14.54 -10.11
CA GLN A 39 5.31 -15.24 -11.08
C GLN A 39 5.92 -16.52 -10.49
N ASN A 40 6.09 -16.56 -9.17
CA ASN A 40 6.47 -17.77 -8.45
C ASN A 40 5.29 -18.76 -8.43
N SER A 41 5.35 -19.76 -9.33
CA SER A 41 4.33 -20.81 -9.50
C SER A 41 4.15 -21.73 -8.28
N LYS A 42 5.05 -21.64 -7.30
CA LYS A 42 4.91 -22.24 -5.97
C LYS A 42 4.86 -21.12 -4.95
N PHE A 43 3.96 -21.27 -3.97
CA PHE A 43 3.90 -20.43 -2.78
C PHE A 43 5.22 -20.58 -2.00
N ASP A 44 6.23 -19.83 -2.41
CA ASP A 44 7.53 -19.82 -1.77
C ASP A 44 7.43 -19.01 -0.47
N LYS A 45 7.83 -19.64 0.64
CA LYS A 45 7.78 -19.03 1.96
C LYS A 45 8.68 -17.79 2.02
N GLU A 46 9.79 -17.78 1.29
CA GLU A 46 10.72 -16.65 1.24
C GLU A 46 10.08 -15.47 0.49
N ALA A 47 9.57 -15.70 -0.72
CA ALA A 47 8.82 -14.70 -1.48
C ALA A 47 7.62 -14.12 -0.69
N LEU A 48 6.86 -14.97 0.01
CA LEU A 48 5.74 -14.51 0.84
C LEU A 48 6.22 -13.69 2.04
N SER A 49 7.31 -14.09 2.69
CA SER A 49 7.89 -13.34 3.81
C SER A 49 8.40 -11.98 3.37
N GLN A 50 9.00 -11.89 2.18
CA GLN A 50 9.43 -10.63 1.58
C GLN A 50 8.24 -9.72 1.25
N PHE A 51 7.19 -10.27 0.63
CA PHE A 51 5.96 -9.54 0.35
C PHE A 51 5.29 -8.97 1.60
N ILE A 52 5.25 -9.74 2.70
CA ILE A 52 4.73 -9.28 3.99
C ILE A 52 5.54 -8.08 4.51
N LYS A 53 6.88 -8.16 4.48
CA LYS A 53 7.74 -7.05 4.91
C LYS A 53 7.53 -5.79 4.09
N VAL A 54 7.35 -5.93 2.78
CA VAL A 54 7.13 -4.81 1.88
C VAL A 54 5.77 -4.17 2.14
N THR A 55 4.71 -4.97 2.26
CA THR A 55 3.36 -4.47 2.54
C THR A 55 3.26 -3.81 3.91
N GLU A 56 3.90 -4.36 4.94
CA GLU A 56 3.99 -3.77 6.28
C GLU A 56 4.72 -2.41 6.23
N LYS A 57 5.91 -2.38 5.60
CA LYS A 57 6.68 -1.14 5.43
C LYS A 57 5.90 -0.08 4.64
N SER A 58 5.19 -0.48 3.58
CA SER A 58 4.39 0.46 2.79
C SER A 58 3.18 0.96 3.57
N ALA A 59 2.52 0.13 4.38
CA ALA A 59 1.45 0.57 5.28
C ALA A 59 1.96 1.61 6.29
N ASP A 60 3.13 1.38 6.88
CA ASP A 60 3.79 2.34 7.76
C ASP A 60 4.13 3.65 7.04
N GLN A 61 4.64 3.57 5.81
CA GLN A 61 4.90 4.75 4.98
C GLN A 61 3.62 5.52 4.64
N ILE A 62 2.49 4.82 4.44
CA ILE A 62 1.20 5.45 4.18
C ILE A 62 0.70 6.21 5.41
N ILE A 63 0.77 5.62 6.61
CA ILE A 63 0.32 6.29 7.85
C ILE A 63 1.19 7.50 8.18
N ASN A 64 2.51 7.38 8.01
CA ASN A 64 3.47 8.41 8.42
C ASN A 64 3.67 9.51 7.37
N GLN A 65 3.02 9.42 6.22
CA GLN A 65 3.05 10.49 5.22
C GLN A 65 2.32 11.74 5.69
N SER A 66 2.78 12.90 5.24
CA SER A 66 2.05 14.15 5.41
C SER A 66 0.62 13.99 4.91
N THR A 67 -0.34 14.48 5.69
CA THR A 67 -1.76 14.42 5.35
C THR A 67 -2.00 15.05 3.99
N PHE A 68 -2.80 14.39 3.16
CA PHE A 68 -3.22 14.95 1.88
C PHE A 68 -4.25 16.06 2.10
N ASN A 69 -4.13 17.12 1.31
CA ASN A 69 -5.06 18.25 1.35
C ASN A 69 -6.30 17.98 0.46
N ASP A 70 -6.23 16.94 -0.37
CA ASP A 70 -7.31 16.48 -1.23
C ASP A 70 -8.04 15.27 -0.62
N GLN A 71 -9.36 15.37 -0.48
CA GLN A 71 -10.18 14.33 0.15
C GLN A 71 -10.17 13.00 -0.63
N SER A 72 -10.06 13.03 -1.95
CA SER A 72 -9.96 11.83 -2.77
C SER A 72 -8.64 11.11 -2.50
N LEU A 73 -7.54 11.86 -2.36
CA LEU A 73 -6.25 11.29 -1.99
C LEU A 73 -6.25 10.71 -0.57
N VAL A 74 -6.91 11.36 0.40
CA VAL A 74 -7.13 10.78 1.74
C VAL A 74 -7.92 9.47 1.65
N ASN A 75 -8.94 9.41 0.80
CA ASN A 75 -9.72 8.18 0.62
C ASN A 75 -8.87 7.06 0.00
N PHE A 76 -8.04 7.36 -1.00
CA PHE A 76 -7.11 6.38 -1.56
C PHE A 76 -6.08 5.93 -0.52
N GLN A 77 -5.53 6.86 0.28
CA GLN A 77 -4.63 6.57 1.39
C GLN A 77 -5.21 5.48 2.31
N ASN A 78 -6.45 5.68 2.75
CA ASN A 78 -7.16 4.72 3.60
C ASN A 78 -7.41 3.37 2.91
N GLN A 79 -7.78 3.37 1.63
CA GLN A 79 -8.00 2.15 0.86
C GLN A 79 -6.71 1.31 0.73
N PHE A 80 -5.59 1.95 0.37
CA PHE A 80 -4.30 1.25 0.28
C PHE A 80 -3.78 0.80 1.64
N PHE A 81 -3.94 1.61 2.69
CA PHE A 81 -3.59 1.20 4.04
C PHE A 81 -4.33 -0.08 4.46
N ASN A 82 -5.67 -0.10 4.33
CA ASN A 82 -6.49 -1.25 4.71
C ASN A 82 -6.16 -2.51 3.88
N LEU A 83 -5.84 -2.30 2.60
CA LEU A 83 -5.41 -3.37 1.70
C LEU A 83 -4.06 -3.97 2.15
N TYR A 84 -3.08 -3.13 2.46
CA TYR A 84 -1.76 -3.58 2.87
C TYR A 84 -1.78 -4.26 4.25
N ASP A 85 -2.56 -3.74 5.20
CA ASP A 85 -2.81 -4.43 6.47
C ASP A 85 -3.47 -5.81 6.26
N SER A 86 -4.41 -5.89 5.30
CA SER A 86 -5.02 -7.16 4.92
C SER A 86 -4.02 -8.16 4.32
N TYR A 87 -3.08 -7.70 3.50
CA TYR A 87 -1.98 -8.52 2.99
C TYR A 87 -1.07 -9.02 4.12
N THR A 88 -0.59 -8.11 4.97
CA THR A 88 0.31 -8.43 6.09
C THR A 88 -0.36 -9.45 7.03
N SER A 89 -1.63 -9.24 7.37
CA SER A 89 -2.40 -10.14 8.22
C SER A 89 -2.60 -11.52 7.59
N ALA A 90 -2.98 -11.60 6.32
CA ALA A 90 -3.21 -12.86 5.62
C ALA A 90 -1.91 -13.63 5.39
N GLY A 91 -0.86 -12.95 4.92
CA GLY A 91 0.47 -13.53 4.72
C GLY A 91 1.07 -14.03 6.03
N SER A 92 0.98 -13.25 7.11
CA SER A 92 1.48 -13.65 8.43
C SER A 92 0.81 -14.92 8.96
N ASN A 93 -0.48 -15.14 8.65
CA ASN A 93 -1.17 -16.37 9.03
C ASN A 93 -0.66 -17.61 8.27
N LEU A 94 -0.14 -17.44 7.05
CA LEU A 94 0.40 -18.52 6.23
C LEU A 94 1.82 -18.94 6.66
N ILE A 95 2.65 -18.00 7.11
CA ILE A 95 4.04 -18.32 7.47
C ILE A 95 4.21 -18.82 8.92
N LYS A 96 3.17 -18.71 9.77
CA LYS A 96 3.20 -19.14 11.17
C LYS A 96 3.37 -20.67 11.27
N PRO A 97 4.44 -21.17 11.91
CA PRO A 97 4.88 -22.57 11.81
C PRO A 97 3.86 -23.61 12.33
N ASN A 98 2.83 -23.20 13.08
CA ASN A 98 1.84 -24.13 13.64
C ASN A 98 0.42 -24.00 13.06
N LYS A 99 0.08 -22.97 12.27
CA LYS A 99 -1.33 -22.73 11.86
C LYS A 99 -1.79 -23.57 10.67
N ILE A 100 -0.94 -23.77 9.66
CA ILE A 100 -1.34 -24.54 8.47
C ILE A 100 -1.45 -26.04 8.79
N ALA A 101 -0.53 -26.59 9.58
CA ALA A 101 -0.52 -28.01 9.94
C ALA A 101 -1.65 -28.39 10.90
N THR A 102 -2.09 -27.48 11.77
CA THR A 102 -3.19 -27.72 12.73
C THR A 102 -4.55 -27.23 12.25
N ASN A 103 -4.61 -26.29 11.31
CA ASN A 103 -5.85 -25.76 10.74
C ASN A 103 -5.66 -25.42 9.24
N PRO A 104 -5.73 -26.43 8.35
CA PRO A 104 -5.59 -26.24 6.91
C PRO A 104 -6.60 -25.22 6.32
N GLN A 105 -7.82 -25.16 6.88
CA GLN A 105 -8.84 -24.20 6.47
C GLN A 105 -8.39 -22.75 6.67
N SER A 106 -7.69 -22.47 7.77
CA SER A 106 -7.13 -21.13 8.01
C SER A 106 -6.08 -20.73 6.97
N GLY A 107 -5.32 -21.72 6.47
CA GLY A 107 -4.38 -21.53 5.36
C GLY A 107 -5.12 -21.20 4.06
N TYR A 108 -6.12 -22.00 3.68
CA TYR A 108 -6.91 -21.74 2.47
C TYR A 108 -7.63 -20.38 2.51
N ASN A 109 -8.21 -20.01 3.65
CA ASN A 109 -8.85 -18.70 3.82
C ASN A 109 -7.85 -17.55 3.66
N SER A 110 -6.62 -17.71 4.16
CA SER A 110 -5.58 -16.69 4.03
C SER A 110 -5.09 -16.56 2.59
N LEU A 111 -4.96 -17.68 1.86
CA LEU A 111 -4.65 -17.68 0.43
C LEU A 111 -5.74 -17.00 -0.40
N ASP A 112 -7.00 -17.30 -0.12
CA ASP A 112 -8.13 -16.67 -0.80
C ASP A 112 -8.16 -15.16 -0.52
N LYS A 113 -7.95 -14.75 0.74
CA LYS A 113 -7.85 -13.34 1.11
C LYS A 113 -6.75 -12.62 0.33
N ILE A 114 -5.55 -13.21 0.19
CA ILE A 114 -4.48 -12.63 -0.64
C ILE A 114 -4.92 -12.51 -2.11
N LYS A 115 -5.54 -13.55 -2.68
CA LYS A 115 -6.03 -13.50 -4.08
C LYS A 115 -7.06 -12.40 -4.30
N GLN A 116 -8.02 -12.25 -3.38
CA GLN A 116 -9.03 -11.20 -3.45
C GLN A 116 -8.42 -9.81 -3.29
N SER A 117 -7.52 -9.63 -2.32
CA SER A 117 -6.79 -8.37 -2.13
C SER A 117 -6.00 -7.96 -3.37
N ILE A 118 -5.43 -8.91 -4.13
CA ILE A 118 -4.77 -8.60 -5.40
C ILE A 118 -5.74 -8.09 -6.48
N ILE A 119 -6.97 -8.61 -6.52
CA ILE A 119 -8.00 -8.11 -7.44
C ILE A 119 -8.42 -6.70 -7.02
N GLU A 120 -8.56 -6.46 -5.72
CA GLU A 120 -8.89 -5.16 -5.15
C GLU A 120 -7.80 -4.12 -5.40
N GLU A 121 -6.53 -4.47 -5.18
CA GLU A 121 -5.37 -3.63 -5.47
C GLU A 121 -5.41 -3.09 -6.89
N LYS A 122 -5.66 -3.97 -7.87
CA LYS A 122 -5.79 -3.56 -9.27
C LYS A 122 -6.91 -2.54 -9.48
N LYS A 123 -8.07 -2.74 -8.85
CA LYS A 123 -9.22 -1.82 -8.99
C LYS A 123 -8.89 -0.45 -8.38
N ILE A 124 -8.28 -0.44 -7.20
CA ILE A 124 -7.90 0.82 -6.52
C ILE A 124 -6.85 1.55 -7.36
N LEU A 125 -5.81 0.86 -7.87
CA LEU A 125 -4.78 1.44 -8.73
C LEU A 125 -5.35 2.06 -10.02
N ILE A 126 -6.32 1.39 -10.67
CA ILE A 126 -6.98 1.95 -11.86
C ILE A 126 -7.72 3.25 -11.52
N SER A 127 -8.49 3.26 -10.43
CA SER A 127 -9.20 4.46 -9.99
C SER A 127 -8.26 5.59 -9.58
N PHE A 128 -7.18 5.25 -8.87
CA PHE A 128 -6.15 6.20 -8.46
C PHE A 128 -5.45 6.82 -9.67
N ASN A 129 -5.00 6.00 -10.63
CA ASN A 129 -4.34 6.47 -11.83
C ASN A 129 -5.28 7.33 -12.70
N LYS A 130 -6.56 6.99 -12.77
CA LYS A 130 -7.55 7.83 -13.45
C LYS A 130 -7.64 9.19 -12.78
N TYR A 131 -7.75 9.23 -11.47
CA TYR A 131 -7.85 10.46 -10.70
C TYR A 131 -6.59 11.34 -10.87
N CYS A 132 -5.39 10.78 -10.74
CA CYS A 132 -4.15 11.54 -10.82
C CYS A 132 -3.75 11.99 -12.24
N ASN A 133 -4.41 11.47 -13.28
CA ASN A 133 -4.21 11.87 -14.67
C ASN A 133 -5.40 12.68 -15.24
N SER A 134 -6.43 12.97 -14.42
CA SER A 134 -7.57 13.83 -14.79
C SER A 134 -7.23 15.30 -14.55
#